data_AF-A0A814F443-F1
#
_entry.id   AF-A0A814F443-F1
#
_cell.length_a   1.000
_cell.length_b   1.000
_cell.length_c   1.000
_cell.angle_alpha   90.00
_cell.angle_beta   90.00
_cell.angle_gamma   90.00
#
_symmetry.space_group_name_H-M   'P 1'
#
loop_
_entity.id
_entity.type
_entity.pdbx_description
1 polymer ?
#
loop_
_entity_poly.entity_id
_entity_poly.type
_entity_poly.pdbx_seq_one_letter_code
_entity_poly.pdbx_strand_id
1 'polypeptide(L)'
;MLKNFCRNFSTTQKSLIVKEKILDKLNAKYGVNLFEARVNNLSWKHDEPKDSEKYLEVIVVTPEFEGVLKSKRNDIITNLLKEETKGCEVTYKLLTPSKWYDSNQRGLKLPSKYSDPIISPDKLKEIAQSYYKPSKTA
;
A
#
# COMPACT_ATOMS: atom_id res chain seq x y z
N MET A 1 16.94 -1.07 -41.58
CA MET A 1 17.74 -0.37 -40.55
C MET A 1 16.83 0.59 -39.79
N LEU A 2 16.40 0.23 -38.58
CA LEU A 2 15.57 1.10 -37.74
C LEU A 2 16.48 1.80 -36.72
N LYS A 3 16.47 3.14 -36.76
CA LYS A 3 17.31 4.01 -35.91
C LYS A 3 16.72 4.03 -34.50
N ASN A 4 17.53 3.62 -33.53
CA ASN A 4 17.25 3.74 -32.10
C ASN A 4 17.13 5.23 -31.73
N PHE A 5 15.96 5.64 -31.25
CA PHE A 5 15.74 6.94 -30.65
C PHE A 5 15.83 6.80 -29.13
N CYS A 6 17.05 6.82 -28.59
CA CYS A 6 17.26 6.93 -27.15
C CYS A 6 16.97 8.38 -26.74
N ARG A 7 15.79 8.63 -26.16
CA ARG A 7 15.48 9.90 -25.51
C ARG A 7 16.11 9.90 -24.11
N ASN A 8 17.20 10.64 -23.97
CA ASN A 8 17.70 11.11 -22.68
C ASN A 8 16.66 12.06 -22.07
N PHE A 9 15.98 11.62 -21.02
CA PHE A 9 15.21 12.52 -20.16
C PHE A 9 16.06 12.89 -18.95
N SER A 10 16.53 14.13 -18.95
CA SER A 10 17.27 14.72 -17.84
C SER A 10 16.34 15.63 -17.01
N THR A 11 16.22 15.28 -15.72
CA THR A 11 16.17 16.21 -14.58
C THR A 11 14.94 17.13 -14.39
N THR A 12 13.77 16.56 -14.10
CA THR A 12 12.69 17.24 -13.32
C THR A 12 11.80 16.21 -12.60
N GLN A 13 12.40 15.25 -11.87
CA GLN A 13 11.70 13.99 -11.57
C GLN A 13 11.92 13.40 -10.18
N LYS A 14 12.37 14.14 -9.16
CA LYS A 14 12.66 13.51 -7.85
C LYS A 14 11.39 13.11 -7.06
N SER A 15 10.30 13.90 -7.17
CA SER A 15 9.01 13.77 -6.46
C SER A 15 8.12 12.60 -6.94
N LEU A 16 8.46 11.94 -8.05
CA LEU A 16 7.74 10.74 -8.53
C LEU A 16 8.51 9.44 -8.23
N ILE A 17 9.82 9.53 -7.99
CA ILE A 17 10.70 8.37 -7.91
C ILE A 17 10.46 7.54 -6.64
N VAL A 18 10.24 8.17 -5.47
CA VAL A 18 10.12 7.42 -4.21
C VAL A 18 8.82 6.62 -4.18
N LYS A 19 7.70 7.29 -4.49
CA LYS A 19 6.40 6.63 -4.63
C LYS A 19 6.43 5.45 -5.61
N GLU A 20 6.95 5.66 -6.82
CA GLU A 20 7.01 4.61 -7.85
C GLU A 20 7.85 3.41 -7.39
N LYS A 21 9.04 3.65 -6.84
CA LYS A 21 9.90 2.58 -6.31
C LYS A 21 9.24 1.80 -5.17
N ILE A 22 8.51 2.47 -4.27
CA ILE A 22 7.76 1.79 -3.21
C ILE A 22 6.71 0.86 -3.82
N LEU A 23 5.93 1.34 -4.80
CA LEU A 23 4.91 0.54 -5.46
C LEU A 23 5.52 -0.65 -6.21
N ASP A 24 6.63 -0.44 -6.91
CA ASP A 24 7.35 -1.51 -7.60
C ASP A 24 7.86 -2.58 -6.64
N LYS A 25 8.45 -2.20 -5.50
CA LYS A 25 8.90 -3.16 -4.48
C LYS A 25 7.75 -3.93 -3.84
N LEU A 26 6.64 -3.26 -3.55
CA LEU A 26 5.44 -3.92 -3.02
C LEU A 26 4.88 -4.92 -4.03
N ASN A 27 4.78 -4.53 -5.31
CA ASN A 27 4.30 -5.41 -6.36
C ASN A 27 5.25 -6.60 -6.59
N ALA A 28 6.57 -6.38 -6.57
CA ALA A 28 7.54 -7.45 -6.66
C ALA A 28 7.46 -8.44 -5.47
N LYS A 29 7.18 -7.94 -4.26
CA LYS A 29 7.10 -8.78 -3.04
C LYS A 29 5.81 -9.60 -2.98
N TYR A 30 4.67 -9.00 -3.32
CA TYR A 30 3.35 -9.56 -3.07
C TYR A 30 2.62 -10.01 -4.33
N GLY A 31 2.96 -9.46 -5.50
CA GLY A 31 2.40 -9.84 -6.80
C GLY A 31 0.88 -9.90 -6.79
N VAL A 32 0.33 -11.05 -7.17
CA VAL A 32 -1.13 -11.30 -7.20
C VAL A 32 -1.80 -11.21 -5.82
N ASN A 33 -1.03 -11.33 -4.74
CA ASN A 33 -1.51 -11.17 -3.36
C ASN A 33 -1.51 -9.70 -2.92
N LEU A 34 -1.12 -8.75 -3.78
CA LEU A 34 -1.24 -7.32 -3.52
C LEU A 34 -2.59 -6.82 -3.99
N PHE A 35 -3.57 -6.76 -3.10
CA PHE A 35 -4.93 -6.36 -3.48
C PHE A 35 -5.09 -4.85 -3.59
N GLU A 36 -4.31 -4.10 -2.81
CA GLU A 36 -4.28 -2.65 -2.86
C GLU A 36 -2.92 -2.16 -2.37
N ALA A 37 -2.35 -1.19 -3.07
CA ALA A 37 -1.15 -0.48 -2.69
C ALA A 37 -1.27 1.00 -3.05
N ARG A 38 -1.19 1.89 -2.06
CA ARG A 38 -1.21 3.34 -2.28
C ARG A 38 -0.14 4.03 -1.47
N VAL A 39 0.49 5.02 -2.09
CA VAL A 39 1.42 5.94 -1.44
C VAL A 39 0.87 7.35 -1.59
N ASN A 40 0.57 7.99 -0.46
CA ASN A 40 0.09 9.37 -0.42
C ASN A 40 1.19 10.27 0.14
N ASN A 41 1.52 11.34 -0.58
CA ASN A 41 2.40 12.37 -0.08
C ASN A 41 1.60 13.30 0.86
N LEU A 42 2.04 13.35 2.12
CA LEU A 42 1.46 14.14 3.19
C LEU A 42 2.32 15.36 3.57
N SER A 43 3.40 15.64 2.85
CA SER A 43 4.37 16.70 3.20
C SER A 43 3.72 18.09 3.25
N TRP A 44 2.67 18.31 2.47
CA TRP A 44 1.85 19.52 2.49
C TRP A 44 1.21 19.82 3.86
N LYS A 45 1.15 18.84 4.78
CA LYS A 45 0.62 19.01 6.14
C LYS A 45 1.66 19.52 7.15
N HIS A 46 2.92 19.63 6.75
CA HIS A 46 4.04 19.82 7.68
C HIS A 46 4.95 20.97 7.24
N ASP A 47 4.46 22.16 6.88
CA ASP A 47 5.27 23.32 6.44
C ASP A 47 6.40 23.03 5.41
N GLU A 48 6.34 21.87 4.75
CA GLU A 48 7.30 21.40 3.79
C GLU A 48 6.75 21.62 2.38
N PRO A 49 7.62 21.83 1.37
CA PRO A 49 7.20 21.87 -0.01
C PRO A 49 6.41 20.61 -0.36
N LYS A 50 5.29 20.76 -1.08
CA LYS A 50 4.43 19.62 -1.44
C LYS A 50 5.19 18.51 -2.15
N ASP A 51 6.22 18.86 -2.92
CA ASP A 51 7.04 17.93 -3.70
C ASP A 51 8.20 17.29 -2.92
N SER A 52 8.33 17.55 -1.62
CA SER A 52 9.47 17.08 -0.83
C SER A 52 9.41 15.58 -0.49
N GLU A 53 8.24 14.94 -0.60
CA GLU A 53 7.99 13.53 -0.26
C GLU A 53 8.53 13.11 1.14
N LYS A 54 8.72 14.07 2.06
CA LYS A 54 9.26 13.81 3.40
C LYS A 54 8.31 13.04 4.29
N TYR A 55 7.00 13.25 4.14
CA TYR A 55 5.98 12.57 4.92
C TYR A 55 5.11 11.73 4.00
N LEU A 56 5.18 10.41 4.16
CA LEU A 56 4.47 9.46 3.31
C LEU A 56 3.48 8.62 4.12
N GLU A 57 2.30 8.40 3.56
CA GLU A 57 1.36 7.39 4.03
C GLU A 57 1.35 6.24 3.03
N VAL A 58 1.77 5.05 3.49
CA VAL A 58 1.80 3.83 2.67
C VAL A 58 0.71 2.88 3.16
N ILE A 59 -0.08 2.40 2.20
CA ILE A 59 -1.26 1.58 2.46
C ILE A 59 -1.11 0.31 1.66
N VAL A 60 -1.25 -0.82 2.35
CA VAL A 60 -1.07 -2.14 1.77
C VAL A 60 -2.18 -3.03 2.27
N VAL A 61 -2.87 -3.67 1.33
CA VAL A 61 -3.83 -4.73 1.61
C VAL A 61 -3.34 -6.03 0.98
N THR A 62 -3.08 -7.03 1.84
CA THR A 62 -2.59 -8.34 1.39
C THR A 62 -3.00 -9.43 2.39
N PRO A 63 -3.36 -10.64 1.92
CA PRO A 63 -3.66 -11.78 2.79
C PRO A 63 -2.45 -12.25 3.61
N GLU A 64 -1.23 -11.91 3.22
CA GLU A 64 0.00 -12.21 3.97
C GLU A 64 0.02 -11.63 5.39
N PHE A 65 -0.88 -10.68 5.67
CA PHE A 65 -1.04 -10.10 7.01
C PHE A 65 -2.07 -10.83 7.88
N GLU A 66 -2.80 -11.81 7.35
CA GLU A 66 -3.74 -12.61 8.14
C GLU A 66 -3.01 -13.38 9.24
N GLY A 67 -3.53 -13.33 10.47
CA GLY A 67 -2.86 -13.91 11.65
C GLY A 67 -1.57 -13.21 12.09
N VAL A 68 -1.04 -12.23 11.36
CA VAL A 68 0.18 -11.50 11.73
C VAL A 68 -0.15 -10.34 12.67
N LEU A 69 0.61 -10.18 13.76
CA LEU A 69 0.48 -9.06 14.69
C LEU A 69 0.82 -7.71 14.03
N LYS A 70 0.14 -6.63 14.45
CA LYS A 70 0.30 -5.30 13.85
C LYS A 70 1.76 -4.80 13.85
N SER A 71 2.49 -4.97 14.96
CA SER A 71 3.91 -4.59 15.04
C SER A 71 4.76 -5.33 14.02
N LYS A 72 4.60 -6.66 13.94
CA LYS A 72 5.31 -7.50 12.97
C LYS A 72 5.03 -7.09 11.52
N ARG A 73 3.81 -6.67 11.19
CA ARG A 73 3.49 -6.15 9.85
C ARG A 73 4.30 -4.89 9.53
N ASN A 74 4.37 -3.96 10.49
CA ASN A 74 5.16 -2.74 10.34
C ASN A 74 6.65 -3.08 10.15
N ASP A 75 7.20 -4.02 10.93
CA ASP A 75 8.60 -4.43 10.80
C ASP A 75 8.88 -5.03 9.42
N ILE A 76 7.99 -5.89 8.92
CA ILE A 76 8.10 -6.49 7.58
C ILE A 76 8.17 -5.41 6.50
N ILE A 77 7.23 -4.45 6.51
CA ILE A 77 7.16 -3.41 5.48
C ILE A 77 8.27 -2.37 5.63
N THR A 78 8.62 -2.00 6.86
CA THR A 78 9.72 -1.07 7.13
C THR A 78 11.02 -1.64 6.61
N ASN A 79 11.29 -2.92 6.86
CA ASN A 79 12.49 -3.59 6.36
C ASN A 79 12.51 -3.72 4.84
N LEU A 80 11.35 -4.02 4.22
CA LEU A 80 11.22 -4.11 2.76
C LEU A 80 11.52 -2.78 2.06
N LEU A 81 11.05 -1.67 2.61
CA LEU A 81 11.08 -0.34 1.98
C LEU A 81 12.20 0.57 2.51
N LYS A 82 13.07 0.05 3.38
CA LYS A 82 14.06 0.84 4.13
C LYS A 82 14.95 1.72 3.25
N GLU A 83 15.28 1.26 2.05
CA GLU A 83 16.14 1.99 1.12
C GLU A 83 15.40 3.15 0.44
N GLU A 84 14.17 2.90 0.01
CA GLU A 84 13.31 3.88 -0.67
C GLU A 84 12.84 4.97 0.28
N THR A 85 12.54 4.59 1.53
CA THR A 85 12.02 5.50 2.55
C THR A 85 13.12 6.18 3.35
N LYS A 86 14.39 6.00 2.96
CA LYS A 86 15.50 6.64 3.66
C LYS A 86 15.37 8.16 3.61
N GLY A 87 15.24 8.78 4.78
CA GLY A 87 15.04 10.23 4.91
C GLY A 87 13.59 10.69 4.79
N CYS A 88 12.64 9.76 4.70
CA CYS A 88 11.20 10.03 4.77
C CYS A 88 10.64 9.51 6.11
N GLU A 89 9.70 10.23 6.69
CA GLU A 89 8.84 9.71 7.75
C GLU A 89 7.64 9.00 7.13
N VAL A 90 7.43 7.74 7.50
CA VAL A 90 6.40 6.89 6.87
C VAL A 90 5.40 6.38 7.89
N THR A 91 4.13 6.64 7.62
CA THR A 91 3.01 6.05 8.34
C THR A 91 2.42 4.89 7.54
N TYR A 92 2.32 3.71 8.15
CA TYR A 92 1.78 2.51 7.52
C TYR A 92 0.32 2.23 7.90
N LYS A 93 -0.51 1.91 6.91
CA LYS A 93 -1.83 1.30 7.08
C LYS A 93 -1.83 -0.09 6.43
N LEU A 94 -1.58 -1.11 7.26
CA LEU A 94 -1.37 -2.49 6.83
C LEU A 94 -2.60 -3.33 7.18
N LEU A 95 -3.44 -3.57 6.19
CA LEU A 95 -4.74 -4.21 6.36
C LEU A 95 -4.72 -5.61 5.76
N THR A 96 -5.54 -6.48 6.36
CA THR A 96 -5.85 -7.77 5.74
C THR A 96 -7.11 -7.63 4.88
N PRO A 97 -7.36 -8.51 3.91
CA PRO A 97 -8.58 -8.48 3.10
C PRO A 97 -9.84 -8.50 3.96
N SER A 98 -9.88 -9.34 5.00
CA SER A 98 -11.04 -9.42 5.89
C SER A 98 -11.25 -8.13 6.67
N LYS A 99 -10.19 -7.51 7.19
CA LYS A 99 -10.30 -6.21 7.86
C LYS A 99 -10.69 -5.08 6.90
N TRP A 100 -10.21 -5.12 5.66
CA TRP A 100 -10.57 -4.13 4.65
C TRP A 100 -12.05 -4.24 4.28
N TYR A 101 -12.54 -5.46 4.09
CA TYR A 101 -13.96 -5.77 3.89
C TYR A 101 -14.83 -5.32 5.07
N ASP A 102 -14.48 -5.72 6.30
CA ASP A 102 -15.23 -5.37 7.51
C ASP A 102 -15.28 -3.86 7.74
N SER A 103 -14.18 -3.16 7.43
CA SER A 103 -14.12 -1.69 7.57
C SER A 103 -15.04 -1.00 6.58
N ASN A 104 -15.15 -1.51 5.34
CA ASN A 104 -16.07 -1.02 4.32
C ASN A 104 -17.53 -1.30 4.68
N GLN A 105 -17.83 -2.42 5.34
CA GLN A 105 -19.19 -2.79 5.75
C GLN A 105 -19.67 -2.10 7.03
N ARG A 106 -18.77 -1.86 8.01
CA ARG A 106 -19.13 -1.33 9.34
C ARG A 106 -18.97 0.19 9.51
N GLY A 107 -18.67 0.92 8.42
CA GLY A 107 -18.54 2.38 8.48
C GLY A 107 -17.40 2.87 9.37
N LEU A 108 -16.39 2.04 9.63
CA LEU A 108 -15.14 2.50 10.23
C LEU A 108 -14.55 3.50 9.24
N LYS A 109 -14.41 4.77 9.66
CA LYS A 109 -13.99 5.93 8.86
C LYS A 109 -12.64 5.70 8.17
N LEU A 110 -12.62 4.91 7.11
CA LEU A 110 -11.60 5.01 6.10
C LEU A 110 -11.90 6.32 5.35
N PRO A 111 -10.90 7.18 5.13
CA PRO A 111 -11.07 8.36 4.28
C PRO A 111 -11.75 7.97 2.96
N SER A 112 -12.69 8.79 2.46
CA SER A 112 -13.54 8.50 1.29
C SER A 112 -12.79 7.93 0.09
N LYS A 113 -11.52 8.27 -0.11
CA LYS A 113 -10.65 7.65 -1.12
C LYS A 113 -10.54 6.12 -1.04
N TYR A 114 -10.85 5.46 0.07
CA TYR A 114 -10.77 4.00 0.24
C TYR A 114 -12.13 3.29 0.20
N SER A 115 -13.23 4.01 -0.07
CA SER A 115 -14.58 3.42 -0.14
C SER A 115 -14.77 2.53 -1.36
N ASP A 116 -13.96 2.74 -2.39
CA ASP A 116 -14.11 2.07 -3.69
C ASP A 116 -12.94 1.09 -3.86
N PRO A 117 -13.08 -0.16 -3.40
CA PRO A 117 -12.10 -1.19 -3.70
C PRO A 117 -12.05 -1.39 -5.22
N ILE A 118 -10.84 -1.50 -5.77
CA ILE A 118 -10.63 -1.87 -7.19
C ILE A 118 -11.23 -3.27 -7.46
N ILE A 119 -11.33 -4.08 -6.41
CA ILE A 119 -11.95 -5.41 -6.42
C ILE A 119 -13.44 -5.24 -6.09
N SER A 120 -14.33 -5.89 -6.85
CA SER A 120 -15.77 -5.84 -6.58
C SER A 120 -16.08 -6.27 -5.14
N PRO A 121 -17.10 -5.68 -4.49
CA PRO A 121 -17.48 -6.03 -3.12
C PRO A 121 -17.72 -7.53 -2.92
N ASP A 122 -18.29 -8.22 -3.91
CA ASP A 122 -18.54 -9.66 -3.87
C ASP A 122 -17.27 -10.49 -3.86
N LYS A 123 -16.29 -10.12 -4.70
CA LYS A 123 -14.99 -10.81 -4.74
C LYS A 123 -14.19 -10.52 -3.47
N LEU A 124 -14.29 -9.30 -2.92
CA LEU A 124 -13.68 -8.97 -1.63
C LEU A 124 -14.30 -9.80 -0.49
N LYS A 125 -15.62 -10.00 -0.51
CA LYS A 125 -16.34 -10.87 0.44
C LYS A 125 -15.90 -12.33 0.34
N GLU A 126 -15.83 -12.87 -0.88
CA GLU A 126 -15.36 -14.24 -1.12
C GLU A 126 -13.94 -14.45 -0.56
N ILE A 127 -13.04 -13.51 -0.84
CA ILE A 127 -11.68 -13.59 -0.35
C ILE A 127 -11.64 -13.48 1.18
N ALA A 128 -12.38 -12.54 1.78
CA ALA A 128 -12.47 -12.41 3.24
C ALA A 128 -12.99 -13.69 3.92
N GLN A 129 -14.02 -14.31 3.33
CA GLN A 129 -14.60 -15.57 3.82
C GLN A 129 -13.62 -16.74 3.69
N SER A 130 -12.78 -16.77 2.66
CA SER A 130 -11.75 -17.82 2.50
C SER A 130 -10.73 -17.84 3.64
N TYR A 131 -10.48 -16.69 4.29
CA TYR A 131 -9.58 -16.57 5.44
C TYR A 131 -10.29 -16.69 6.79
N TYR A 132 -11.63 -16.59 6.81
CA TYR A 132 -12.43 -16.81 8.01
C TYR A 132 -12.63 -18.31 8.21
N LYS A 133 -11.80 -18.96 9.02
CA LYS A 133 -12.12 -20.32 9.51
C LYS A 133 -13.23 -20.20 10.55
N PRO A 134 -14.42 -20.81 10.36
CA PRO A 134 -15.34 -20.96 11.48
C PRO A 134 -14.60 -21.76 12.55
N SER A 135 -14.53 -21.21 13.77
CA SER A 135 -14.15 -22.00 14.94
C SER A 135 -15.10 -23.20 14.96
N LYS A 136 -14.58 -24.41 14.70
CA LYS A 136 -15.33 -25.64 14.96
C LYS A 136 -15.70 -25.59 16.45
N THR A 137 -16.96 -25.29 16.74
CA THR A 137 -17.59 -25.64 18.01
C THR A 137 -17.60 -27.16 18.03
N ALA A 138 -16.64 -27.72 18.76
CA ALA A 138 -16.67 -29.11 19.21
C ALA A 138 -17.67 -29.23 20.35
#